data_AF-A0A9E5CS11-F1
#
_entry.id   AF-A0A9E5CS11-F1
#
_cell.length_a   1.000
_cell.length_b   1.000
_cell.length_c   1.000
_cell.angle_alpha   90.00
_cell.angle_beta   90.00
_cell.angle_gamma   90.00
#
_symmetry.space_group_name_H-M   'P 1'
#
loop_
_entity.id
_entity.type
_entity.pdbx_description
1 polymer ?
#
loop_
_entity_poly.entity_id
_entity_poly.type
_entity_poly.pdbx_seq_one_letter_code
_entity_poly.pdbx_strand_id
1 'polypeptide(L)' 'IQSPTFGAGVDIYDGEVPVFWACGITPQTVALASNVEFMITHKPGHMFITDLRDAEVALL' A
#
# COMPACT_ATOMS: atom_id res chain seq x y z
N ILE A 1 2.42 15.26 -4.10
CA ILE A 1 2.88 14.23 -3.12
C ILE A 1 2.55 14.60 -1.66
N GLN A 2 2.42 15.90 -1.33
CA GLN A 2 2.12 16.39 0.03
C GLN A 2 0.73 16.04 0.58
N SER A 3 -0.19 15.57 -0.27
CA SER A 3 -1.51 15.08 0.14
C SER A 3 -1.72 13.70 -0.48
N PRO A 4 -1.27 12.62 0.18
CA PRO A 4 -1.40 11.28 -0.36
C PRO A 4 -2.85 10.78 -0.21
N THR A 5 -3.34 10.08 -1.23
CA THR A 5 -4.68 9.45 -1.21
C THR A 5 -4.80 8.40 -0.10
N PHE A 6 -3.69 7.73 0.24
CA PHE A 6 -3.61 6.72 1.29
C PHE A 6 -2.40 6.99 2.19
N GLY A 7 -2.57 6.79 3.50
CA GLY A 7 -1.50 7.00 4.48
C GLY A 7 -1.29 8.46 4.84
N ALA A 8 -0.17 8.74 5.51
CA ALA A 8 0.23 10.09 5.90
C ALA A 8 1.25 10.67 4.90
N GLY A 9 1.21 11.99 4.73
CA GLY A 9 2.27 12.71 4.03
C GLY A 9 3.60 12.62 4.79
N VAL A 10 4.70 12.77 4.07
CA VAL A 10 6.05 12.79 4.63
C VAL A 10 6.76 14.06 4.18
N ASP A 11 7.69 14.53 5.02
CA ASP A 11 8.59 15.62 4.65
C ASP A 11 9.52 15.16 3.53
N ILE A 12 9.83 16.07 2.59
CA ILE A 12 10.77 15.83 1.49
C ILE A 12 11.74 17.01 1.52
N TYR A 13 13.00 16.70 1.76
CA TYR A 13 14.06 17.68 1.93
C TYR A 13 14.73 18.04 0.60
N ASP A 14 15.47 19.15 0.60
CA ASP A 14 16.20 19.60 -0.58
C ASP A 14 17.20 18.52 -1.06
N GLY A 15 17.12 18.19 -2.34
CA GLY A 15 17.95 17.16 -2.96
C GLY A 15 17.37 15.74 -2.90
N GLU A 16 16.26 15.51 -2.19
CA GLU A 16 15.57 14.22 -2.19
C GLU A 16 14.70 14.05 -3.43
N VAL A 17 14.71 12.83 -3.99
CA VAL A 17 13.92 12.47 -5.17
C VAL A 17 12.85 11.47 -4.76
N PRO A 18 11.55 11.76 -4.98
CA PRO A 18 10.49 10.81 -4.69
C PRO A 18 10.57 9.55 -5.57
N VAL A 19 10.45 8.40 -4.94
CA VAL A 19 10.38 7.09 -5.62
C VAL A 19 9.07 6.40 -5.24
N PHE A 20 8.51 5.66 -6.20
CA PHE A 20 7.18 5.06 -6.09
C PHE A 20 7.28 3.55 -6.28
N TRP A 21 6.56 2.79 -5.44
CA TRP A 21 6.48 1.34 -5.51
C TRP A 21 5.02 0.88 -5.57
N ALA A 22 4.80 -0.25 -6.23
CA ALA A 22 3.52 -0.93 -6.17
C ALA A 22 3.22 -1.34 -4.72
N CYS A 23 1.96 -1.18 -4.30
CA CYS A 23 1.51 -1.48 -2.95
C CYS A 23 0.30 -2.44 -3.00
N GLY A 24 0.12 -3.24 -1.95
CA GLY A 24 -1.01 -4.16 -1.80
C GLY A 24 -2.38 -3.51 -1.66
N ILE A 25 -2.51 -2.18 -1.74
CA ILE A 25 -3.80 -1.46 -1.68
C ILE A 25 -4.54 -1.44 -3.03
N THR A 26 -3.85 -1.75 -4.14
CA THR A 26 -4.44 -1.77 -5.50
C THR A 26 -5.75 -2.57 -5.58
N PRO A 27 -5.90 -3.77 -4.98
CA PRO A 27 -7.17 -4.50 -4.98
C PRO A 27 -8.32 -3.73 -4.31
N GLN A 28 -8.05 -2.94 -3.27
CA GLN A 28 -9.07 -2.12 -2.60
C GLN A 28 -9.56 -1.01 -3.54
N THR A 29 -8.63 -0.34 -4.22
CA THR A 29 -8.96 0.70 -5.20
C THR A 29 -9.78 0.14 -6.37
N VAL A 30 -9.40 -1.04 -6.88
CA VAL A 30 -10.14 -1.70 -7.96
C VAL A 30 -11.54 -2.11 -7.51
N ALA A 31 -11.69 -2.63 -6.29
CA ALA A 31 -13.00 -3.01 -5.75
C ALA A 31 -13.96 -1.82 -5.66
N LEU A 32 -13.46 -0.67 -5.20
CA LEU A 32 -14.23 0.59 -5.15
C LEU A 32 -14.60 1.06 -6.56
N ALA A 33 -13.64 1.10 -7.49
CA ALA A 33 -13.88 1.55 -8.86
C ALA A 33 -14.84 0.64 -9.64
N SER A 34 -14.85 -0.66 -9.32
CA SER A 34 -15.68 -1.66 -9.99
C SER A 34 -17.04 -1.88 -9.33
N ASN A 35 -17.34 -1.17 -8.23
CA ASN A 35 -18.54 -1.36 -7.42
C ASN A 35 -18.73 -2.82 -6.94
N VAL A 36 -17.65 -3.44 -6.43
CA VAL A 36 -17.76 -4.76 -5.79
C VAL A 36 -18.70 -4.64 -4.60
N GLU A 37 -19.74 -5.47 -4.55
CA GLU A 37 -20.81 -5.40 -3.56
C GLU A 37 -20.29 -5.58 -2.12
N PHE A 38 -19.30 -6.45 -1.92
CA PHE A 38 -18.75 -6.73 -0.60
C PHE A 38 -17.30 -7.22 -0.70
N MET A 39 -16.43 -6.68 0.16
CA MET A 39 -15.02 -7.07 0.26
C MET A 39 -14.55 -6.98 1.71
N ILE A 40 -13.88 -8.01 2.21
CA ILE A 40 -13.21 -8.00 3.51
C ILE A 40 -11.72 -7.74 3.29
N THR A 41 -11.16 -6.75 3.98
CA THR A 41 -9.75 -6.36 3.84
C THR A 41 -9.16 -5.99 5.20
N HIS A 42 -7.82 -5.87 5.24
CA HIS A 42 -7.14 -5.35 6.41
C HIS A 42 -7.18 -3.82 6.42
N LYS A 43 -7.12 -3.21 7.61
CA LYS A 43 -6.98 -1.75 7.76
C LYS A 43 -5.54 -1.34 7.43
N PRO A 44 -5.29 -0.21 6.73
CA PRO A 44 -3.93 0.30 6.49
C PRO A 44 -3.10 0.36 7.79
N GLY A 45 -1.88 -0.17 7.75
CA GLY A 45 -0.99 -0.27 8.93
C GLY A 45 -1.28 -1.45 9.86
N HIS A 46 -2.32 -2.25 9.62
CA HIS A 46 -2.70 -3.44 10.41
C HIS A 46 -2.65 -4.70 9.53
N MET A 47 -1.46 -5.09 9.07
CA MET A 47 -1.27 -6.23 8.17
C MET A 47 -1.29 -7.57 8.92
N PHE A 48 -1.48 -8.67 8.18
CA PHE A 48 -1.37 -10.02 8.71
C PHE A 48 0.10 -10.44 8.79
N ILE A 49 0.58 -10.71 10.01
CA ILE A 49 1.95 -11.19 10.24
C ILE A 49 1.97 -12.70 10.01
N THR A 50 2.86 -13.17 9.14
CA THR A 50 3.02 -14.58 8.78
C THR A 50 4.29 -15.18 9.40
N ASP A 51 4.39 -16.51 9.42
CA ASP A 51 5.63 -17.21 9.79
C ASP A 51 6.69 -17.27 8.67
N LEU A 52 6.33 -16.85 7.45
CA LEU A 52 7.24 -16.80 6.30
C LEU A 52 8.22 -15.63 6.42
N ARG A 53 9.48 -15.86 6.08
CA ARG A 53 10.47 -14.79 5.93
C ARG A 53 10.24 -14.07 4.61
N ASP A 54 10.61 -12.79 4.59
CA ASP A 54 10.54 -11.96 3.38
C ASP A 54 11.22 -12.63 2.17
N ALA A 55 12.43 -13.17 2.34
CA ALA A 55 13.17 -13.86 1.28
C ALA A 55 12.47 -15.10 0.70
N GLU A 56 11.45 -15.65 1.37
CA GLU A 56 10.67 -16.79 0.87
C GLU A 56 9.51 -16.35 -0.03
N VAL A 57 9.09 -15.08 0.06
CA VAL A 57 7.93 -14.52 -0.65
C VAL A 57 8.28 -13.32 -1.54
N ALA A 58 9.48 -12.76 -1.37
CA ALA A 58 10.04 -11.75 -2.24
C ALA A 58 10.31 -12.38 -3.62
N LEU A 59 9.29 -12.37 -4.47
CA LEU A 59 9.44 -12.60 -5.90
C LEU A 59 9.92 -11.30 -6.54
N LEU A 60 11.23 -11.07 -6.49
CA LEU A 60 11.99 -10.19 -7.37
C LEU A 60 13.34 -10.83 -7.70
#